data_AF-A0A3M1IPN7-F1
#
_entry.id   AF-A0A3M1IPN7-F1
#
_cell.length_a   1.000
_cell.length_b   1.000
_cell.length_c   1.000
_cell.angle_alpha   90.00
_cell.angle_beta   90.00
_cell.angle_gamma   90.00
#
_symmetry.space_group_name_H-M   'P 1'
#
loop_
_entity.id
_entity.type
_entity.pdbx_description
1 polymer ?
#
loop_
_entity_poly.entity_id
_entity_poly.type
_entity_poly.pdbx_seq_one_letter_code
_entity_poly.pdbx_strand_id
1 'polypeptide(L)' 'FGLFRLFDIWKPWPIRSSQALWGGLGVVADDLLAALLAGILTFIGMSMLAV' A
#
# COMPACT_ATOMS: atom_id res chain seq x y z
N PHE A 1 9.95 -0.89 4.09
CA PHE A 1 10.14 0.44 3.45
C PHE A 1 10.12 0.38 1.93
N GLY A 2 10.95 -0.45 1.27
CA GLY A 2 10.99 -0.52 -0.21
C GLY A 2 9.63 -0.83 -0.87
N LEU A 3 8.93 -1.88 -0.42
CA LEU A 3 7.61 -2.23 -0.95
C LEU A 3 6.56 -1.12 -0.76
N PHE A 4 6.59 -0.43 0.38
CA PHE A 4 5.71 0.72 0.62
C PHE A 4 5.94 1.81 -0.43
N ARG A 5 7.21 2.20 -0.67
CA ARG A 5 7.55 3.19 -1.71
C ARG A 5 7.14 2.74 -3.10
N LEU A 6 7.29 1.45 -3.41
CA LEU A 6 6.83 0.91 -4.69
C LEU A 6 5.32 1.13 -4.88
N PHE A 7 4.50 0.80 -3.88
CA PHE A 7 3.05 0.96 -3.97
C PHE A 7 2.58 2.42 -3.92
N ASP A 8 3.24 3.25 -3.12
CA ASP A 8 3.00 4.70 -3.03
C ASP A 8 3.36 5.42 -4.34
N ILE A 9 4.43 5.02 -5.04
CA ILE A 9 4.80 5.65 -6.32
C ILE A 9 3.95 5.10 -7.48
N TRP A 10 3.79 3.77 -7.55
CA TRP A 10 3.11 3.12 -8.67
C TRP A 10 1.58 3.31 -8.62
N LYS A 11 1.01 3.33 -7.41
CA LYS A 11 -0.43 3.45 -7.15
C LYS A 11 -1.27 2.51 -8.03
N PRO A 12 -1.09 1.17 -7.92
CA PRO A 12 -1.98 0.24 -8.60
C PRO A 12 -3.41 0.37 -8.06
N TRP A 13 -4.40 -0.11 -8.81
CA TRP A 13 -5.74 -0.27 -8.25
C TRP A 13 -5.67 -1.23 -7.04
N PRO A 14 -6.28 -0.93 -5.88
CA PRO A 14 -7.26 0.13 -5.59
C PRO A 14 -6.68 1.45 -5.04
N ILE A 15 -5.37 1.57 -4.80
CA ILE A 15 -4.72 2.76 -4.21
C ILE A 15 -5.11 4.02 -4.99
N ARG A 16 -4.94 4.01 -6.31
CA ARG A 16 -5.28 5.18 -7.16
C ARG A 16 -6.74 5.63 -7.06
N SER A 17 -7.66 4.72 -6.71
CA SER A 17 -9.08 5.06 -6.60
C SER A 17 -9.40 5.87 -5.33
N SER A 18 -8.55 5.79 -4.29
CA SER A 18 -8.73 6.57 -3.07
C SER A 18 -8.55 8.07 -3.29
N GLN A 19 -7.83 8.46 -4.35
CA GLN A 19 -7.62 9.85 -4.74
C GLN A 19 -8.92 10.57 -5.16
N ALA A 20 -10.00 9.82 -5.42
CA ALA A 20 -11.32 10.38 -5.66
C ALA A 20 -12.03 10.85 -4.38
N LEU A 21 -11.49 10.53 -3.19
CA LEU A 21 -12.01 11.02 -1.92
C LEU A 21 -11.71 12.51 -1.75
N TRP A 22 -12.64 13.21 -1.10
CA TRP A 22 -12.63 14.66 -1.03
C TRP A 22 -11.62 15.16 0.02
N GLY A 23 -10.87 16.20 -0.33
CA GLY A 23 -9.90 16.85 0.55
C GLY A 23 -8.73 15.94 0.94
N GLY A 24 -8.19 16.12 2.15
CA GLY A 24 -7.02 15.37 2.63
C GLY A 24 -7.27 13.87 2.85
N LEU A 25 -8.52 13.41 2.81
CA LEU A 25 -8.87 12.00 3.01
C LEU A 25 -8.29 11.11 1.91
N GLY A 26 -8.22 11.59 0.67
CA GLY A 26 -7.65 10.83 -0.43
C GLY A 26 -6.18 10.51 -0.20
N VAL A 27 -5.40 11.48 0.27
CA VAL A 27 -3.97 11.31 0.56
C VAL A 27 -3.75 10.32 1.69
N VAL A 28 -4.49 10.46 2.79
CA VAL A 28 -4.37 9.54 3.94
C VAL A 28 -4.75 8.12 3.54
N ALA A 29 -5.81 7.96 2.75
CA ALA A 29 -6.23 6.64 2.26
C ALA A 29 -5.24 6.02 1.27
N ASP A 30 -4.61 6.83 0.40
CA ASP A 30 -3.53 6.44 -0.51
C ASP A 30 -2.35 5.81 0.26
N ASP A 31 -1.86 6.51 1.28
CA ASP A 31 -0.77 6.06 2.16
C ASP A 31 -1.15 4.79 2.95
N LEU A 32 -2.38 4.75 3.48
CA LEU A 32 -2.85 3.61 4.28
C LEU A 32 -2.95 2.33 3.43
N LEU A 33 -3.47 2.45 2.20
CA LEU A 33 -3.58 1.33 1.27
C LEU A 33 -2.21 0.84 0.79
N ALA A 34 -1.28 1.76 0.51
CA ALA A 34 0.10 1.41 0.17
C ALA A 34 0.80 0.67 1.32
N ALA A 35 0.61 1.12 2.56
CA ALA A 35 1.15 0.46 3.75
C ALA A 35 0.55 -0.93 3.98
N LEU A 36 -0.76 -1.08 3.78
CA LEU A 36 -1.44 -2.36 3.92
C LEU A 36 -0.91 -3.40 2.92
N LEU A 37 -0.83 -3.06 1.62
CA LEU A 37 -0.30 -3.98 0.60
C LEU A 37 1.16 -4.35 0.86
N ALA A 38 1.99 -3.37 1.24
CA ALA A 38 3.38 -3.62 1.60
C ALA A 38 3.50 -4.55 2.81
N GLY A 39 2.67 -4.34 3.84
CA GLY A 39 2.63 -5.15 5.05
C GLY A 39 2.22 -6.60 4.77
N ILE A 40 1.14 -6.80 4.01
CA ILE A 40 0.66 -8.14 3.63
C ILE A 40 1.74 -8.91 2.87
N LEU A 41 2.35 -8.30 1.84
CA LEU A 41 3.37 -8.97 1.05
C LEU A 41 4.63 -9.27 1.84
N THR A 42 5.04 -8.35 2.71
CA THR A 42 6.17 -8.58 3.62
C THR A 42 5.86 -9.73 4.57
N PHE A 43 4.66 -9.78 5.14
CA PHE A 43 4.23 -10.85 6.04
C PHE A 43 4.22 -12.22 5.35
N ILE A 44 3.65 -12.31 4.14
CA ILE A 44 3.62 -13.55 3.35
C ILE A 44 5.06 -13.99 3.03
N GLY A 45 5.90 -13.08 2.54
CA GLY A 45 7.29 -13.39 2.22
C GLY A 45 8.08 -13.91 3.42
N MET A 46 7.93 -13.28 4.59
CA MET A 46 8.56 -13.76 5.83
C MET A 46 7.99 -15.11 6.28
N SER A 47 6.68 -15.30 6.17
CA SER A 47 6.04 -16.57 6.53
C SER A 47 6.51 -17.73 5.65
N MET A 48 6.75 -17.48 4.35
CA MET A 48 7.27 -18.48 3.43
C MET A 48 8.75 -18.83 3.66
N LEU A 49 9.56 -17.87 4.13
CA LEU A 49 10.96 -18.11 4.47
C LEU A 49 11.15 -18.83 5.81
N ALA A 50 10.11 -18.82 6.66
CA ALA A 50 10.13 -19.46 7.98
C ALA A 50 9.70 -20.94 7.95
N VAL A 51 9.33 -21.48 6.78
CA VAL A 51 8.97 -22.88 6.53
C VAL A 51 10.13 -23.58 5.83
#